data_AF-A0A847DDG0-F1
#
_entry.id   AF-A0A847DDG0-F1
#
_cell.length_a   1.000
_cell.length_b   1.000
_cell.length_c   1.000
_cell.angle_alpha   90.00
_cell.angle_beta   90.00
_cell.angle_gamma   90.00
#
_symmetry.space_group_name_H-M   'P 1'
#
loop_
_entity.id
_entity.type
_entity.pdbx_description
1 polymer ?
#
loop_
_entity_poly.entity_id
_entity_poly.type
_entity_poly.pdbx_seq_one_letter_code
_entity_poly.pdbx_strand_id
1 'polypeptide(L)'
;MRHYILCLVIISLISLPAWGAPRVGINNSGAVYETIQDAVNAAASGDTIKVSAGTYNENVTINNKALTISGDYCADCITTGCGDTVVNGGGVSYVFQITGNTVTLQRLKVTGGNHGLGGGIRVLSGANVTLEHTSVFSNSSGYGGGAYIASNAQLTLNQSSIYNNTATIDGGGVRVWGTLTANDNDSDIYGNSAPNEAVEKPLFRKIYIPNVWQP
;
A
#
# COMPACT_ATOMS: atom_id res chain seq x y z
N MET A 1 36.02 59.06 19.48
CA MET A 1 36.42 57.77 18.91
C MET A 1 35.59 56.67 19.58
N ARG A 2 34.54 56.18 18.91
CA ARG A 2 33.67 55.09 19.39
C ARG A 2 34.22 53.77 18.86
N HIS A 3 34.53 52.83 19.75
CA HIS A 3 34.90 51.47 19.39
C HIS A 3 33.62 50.64 19.24
N TYR A 4 33.39 50.06 18.06
CA TYR A 4 32.35 49.07 17.83
C TYR A 4 32.97 47.67 17.89
N ILE A 5 32.57 46.88 18.88
CA ILE A 5 32.90 45.45 18.97
C ILE A 5 31.94 44.71 18.03
N LEU A 6 32.48 44.13 16.96
CA LEU A 6 31.74 43.30 16.03
C LEU A 6 31.57 41.91 16.65
N CYS A 7 30.40 41.63 17.22
CA CYS A 7 30.06 40.32 17.77
C CYS A 7 29.67 39.39 16.61
N LEU A 8 30.58 38.52 16.19
CA LEU A 8 30.34 37.47 15.20
C LEU A 8 29.47 36.38 15.85
N VAL A 9 28.17 36.36 15.51
CA VAL A 9 27.28 35.25 15.85
C VAL A 9 27.52 34.14 14.83
N ILE A 10 28.19 33.07 15.26
CA ILE A 10 28.27 31.82 14.51
C ILE A 10 26.88 31.17 14.59
N ILE A 11 26.06 31.37 13.55
CA ILE A 11 24.84 30.60 13.37
C ILE A 11 25.29 29.21 12.92
N SER A 12 25.29 28.23 13.82
CA SER A 12 25.41 26.84 13.40
C SER A 12 24.20 26.54 12.52
N LEU A 13 24.42 26.16 11.26
CA LEU A 13 23.40 25.53 10.42
C LEU A 13 22.99 24.21 11.09
N ILE A 14 22.03 24.28 12.00
CA ILE A 14 21.20 23.11 12.33
C ILE A 14 20.49 22.83 11.02
N SER A 15 20.79 21.70 10.38
CA SER A 15 19.95 21.19 9.30
C SER A 15 18.58 20.93 9.91
N LEU A 16 17.69 21.90 9.81
CA LEU A 16 16.29 21.70 10.15
C LEU A 16 15.83 20.54 9.26
N PRO A 17 15.23 19.48 9.81
CA PRO A 17 14.71 18.40 8.99
C PRO A 17 13.80 19.04 7.95
N ALA A 18 14.08 18.80 6.67
CA ALA A 18 13.21 19.24 5.59
C ALA A 18 11.80 18.78 5.97
N TRP A 19 10.89 19.72 6.18
CA TRP A 19 9.48 19.39 6.36
C TRP A 19 9.06 18.54 5.15
N GLY A 20 8.67 17.28 5.42
CA GLY A 20 8.08 16.40 4.41
C GLY A 20 9.01 15.40 3.71
N ALA A 21 10.22 15.12 4.22
CA ALA A 21 10.97 13.96 3.72
C ALA A 21 10.31 12.64 4.20
N PRO A 22 10.14 11.64 3.32
CA PRO A 22 9.59 10.34 3.69
C PRO A 22 10.33 9.74 4.88
N ARG A 23 9.58 9.23 5.86
CA ARG A 23 10.09 8.60 7.08
C ARG A 23 9.33 7.34 7.38
N VAL A 24 10.06 6.31 7.79
CA VAL A 24 9.48 5.03 8.17
C VAL A 24 10.10 4.56 9.48
N GLY A 25 9.26 4.07 10.38
CA GLY A 25 9.64 3.52 11.67
C GLY A 25 9.09 2.12 11.85
N ILE A 26 9.69 1.38 12.78
CA ILE A 26 9.20 0.07 13.21
C ILE A 26 8.72 0.20 14.65
N ASN A 27 7.47 -0.21 14.90
CA ASN A 27 6.83 -0.14 16.21
C ASN A 27 6.94 1.27 16.82
N ASN A 28 7.58 1.42 17.98
CA ASN A 28 7.75 2.72 18.66
C ASN A 28 9.23 3.17 18.68
N SER A 29 10.06 2.66 17.76
CA SER A 29 11.50 2.91 17.74
C SER A 29 11.90 4.23 17.06
N GLY A 30 10.92 5.05 16.66
CA GLY A 30 11.13 6.28 15.90
C GLY A 30 11.36 6.05 14.40
N ALA A 31 11.50 7.16 13.68
CA ALA A 31 11.65 7.23 12.23
C ALA A 31 13.12 7.05 11.76
N VAL A 32 13.54 5.80 11.58
CA VAL A 32 14.96 5.47 11.28
C VAL A 32 15.20 5.14 9.80
N TYR A 33 14.15 4.81 9.05
CA TYR A 33 14.24 4.40 7.66
C TYR A 33 13.68 5.49 6.74
N GLU A 34 14.20 5.57 5.52
CA GLU A 34 13.71 6.48 4.47
C GLU A 34 12.73 5.79 3.51
N THR A 35 12.82 4.46 3.41
CA THR A 35 12.01 3.63 2.51
C THR A 35 11.20 2.60 3.30
N ILE A 36 10.05 2.20 2.73
CA ILE A 36 9.22 1.14 3.27
C ILE A 36 9.95 -0.20 3.15
N GLN A 37 10.63 -0.45 2.03
CA GLN A 37 11.34 -1.71 1.82
C GLN A 37 12.47 -1.94 2.83
N ASP A 38 13.23 -0.91 3.22
CA ASP A 38 14.29 -1.06 4.23
C ASP A 38 13.72 -1.41 5.60
N ALA A 39 12.61 -0.79 5.98
CA ALA A 39 11.90 -1.14 7.22
C ALA A 39 11.34 -2.56 7.17
N VAL A 40 10.75 -2.98 6.04
CA VAL A 40 10.27 -4.35 5.82
C VAL A 40 11.42 -5.37 5.91
N ASN A 41 12.60 -5.03 5.38
CA ASN A 41 13.78 -5.90 5.44
C ASN A 41 14.23 -6.10 6.89
N ALA A 42 14.26 -5.02 7.69
CA ALA A 42 14.71 -5.05 9.08
C ALA A 42 13.68 -5.63 10.07
N ALA A 43 12.38 -5.52 9.77
CA ALA A 43 11.31 -5.94 10.67
C ALA A 43 11.25 -7.46 10.89
N ALA A 44 10.86 -7.86 12.10
CA ALA A 44 10.48 -9.22 12.45
C ALA A 44 8.99 -9.47 12.15
N SER A 45 8.59 -10.74 12.12
CA SER A 45 7.16 -11.07 12.03
C SER A 45 6.42 -10.58 13.28
N GLY A 46 5.26 -9.95 13.08
CA GLY A 46 4.45 -9.32 14.11
C GLY A 46 4.66 -7.80 14.21
N ASP A 47 5.70 -7.25 13.55
CA ASP A 47 6.00 -5.83 13.63
C ASP A 47 5.00 -4.96 12.86
N THR A 48 4.87 -3.71 13.34
CA THR A 48 4.17 -2.65 12.63
C THR A 48 5.17 -1.69 12.00
N ILE A 49 5.15 -1.59 10.68
CA ILE A 49 5.82 -0.56 9.90
C ILE A 49 4.94 0.69 9.90
N LYS A 50 5.43 1.76 10.52
CA LYS A 50 4.75 3.05 10.60
C LYS A 50 5.34 3.98 9.55
N VAL A 51 4.50 4.45 8.65
CA VAL A 51 4.91 5.21 7.47
C VAL A 51 4.36 6.61 7.60
N SER A 52 5.24 7.61 7.52
CA SER A 52 4.79 9.00 7.59
C SER A 52 3.95 9.38 6.35
N ALA A 53 3.20 10.47 6.46
CA ALA A 53 2.56 11.10 5.32
C ALA A 53 3.62 11.50 4.28
N GLY A 54 3.28 11.32 3.00
CA GLY A 54 4.19 11.53 1.87
C GLY A 54 4.03 10.50 0.77
N THR A 55 4.78 10.69 -0.31
CA THR A 55 4.79 9.77 -1.47
C THR A 55 6.08 8.95 -1.48
N TYR A 56 5.92 7.63 -1.50
CA TYR A 56 6.97 6.64 -1.54
C TYR A 56 6.94 5.98 -2.93
N ASN A 57 7.94 6.26 -3.76
CA ASN A 57 8.06 5.63 -5.08
C ASN A 57 8.80 4.30 -4.93
N GLU A 58 8.05 3.24 -4.64
CA GLU A 58 8.61 1.94 -4.25
C GLU A 58 7.77 0.78 -4.79
N ASN A 59 8.44 -0.36 -5.00
CA ASN A 59 7.80 -1.65 -5.26
C ASN A 59 8.15 -2.57 -4.07
N VAL A 60 7.23 -2.69 -3.11
CA VAL A 60 7.49 -3.32 -1.81
C VAL A 60 7.21 -4.83 -1.87
N THR A 61 8.16 -5.63 -1.42
CA THR A 61 8.06 -7.09 -1.34
C THR A 61 8.08 -7.57 0.10
N ILE A 62 7.07 -8.35 0.48
CA ILE A 62 6.93 -8.97 1.80
C ILE A 62 6.89 -10.49 1.62
N ASN A 63 7.96 -11.16 1.99
CA ASN A 63 8.10 -12.61 1.84
C ASN A 63 8.12 -13.28 3.21
N ASN A 64 7.12 -14.12 3.50
CA ASN A 64 7.06 -14.95 4.69
C ASN A 64 7.21 -14.18 6.02
N LYS A 65 6.74 -12.93 6.06
CA LYS A 65 6.66 -12.13 7.29
C LYS A 65 5.22 -11.72 7.54
N ALA A 66 4.77 -11.88 8.78
CA ALA A 66 3.53 -11.26 9.21
C ALA A 66 3.82 -9.80 9.58
N LEU A 67 3.16 -8.82 8.95
CA LEU A 67 3.44 -7.40 9.18
C LEU A 67 2.16 -6.56 9.13
N THR A 68 2.15 -5.45 9.85
CA THR A 68 1.20 -4.35 9.60
C THR A 68 1.96 -3.19 8.98
N ILE A 69 1.54 -2.70 7.82
CA ILE A 69 2.06 -1.45 7.23
C ILE A 69 0.98 -0.39 7.36
N SER A 70 1.28 0.67 8.09
CA SER A 70 0.32 1.68 8.47
C SER A 70 0.78 3.07 8.08
N GLY A 71 -0.01 3.76 7.26
CA GLY A 71 0.22 5.15 6.87
C GLY A 71 -0.26 6.19 7.87
N ASP A 72 -0.32 7.44 7.41
CA ASP A 72 -0.85 8.62 8.12
C ASP A 72 -0.13 8.91 9.45
N TYR A 73 1.16 8.58 9.55
CA TYR A 73 2.01 9.08 10.64
C TYR A 73 2.63 10.43 10.30
N CYS A 74 3.06 11.15 11.31
CA CYS A 74 3.93 12.31 11.16
C CYS A 74 5.38 11.86 10.96
N ALA A 75 6.28 12.80 10.67
CA ALA A 75 7.68 12.51 10.41
C ALA A 75 8.42 11.82 11.59
N ASP A 76 7.84 11.84 12.79
CA ASP A 76 8.35 11.13 13.97
C ASP A 76 7.99 9.62 14.00
N CYS A 77 7.08 9.18 13.13
CA CYS A 77 6.49 7.83 13.12
C CYS A 77 5.82 7.45 14.46
N ILE A 78 5.35 8.42 15.23
CA ILE A 78 4.66 8.23 16.51
C ILE A 78 3.26 8.82 16.46
N THR A 79 3.12 10.09 16.09
CA THR A 79 1.81 10.75 16.01
C THR A 79 1.14 10.50 14.67
N THR A 80 -0.20 10.48 14.63
CA THR A 80 -1.00 10.28 13.40
C THR A 80 -1.77 11.54 12.99
N GLY A 81 -2.39 11.52 11.81
CA GLY A 81 -3.21 12.64 11.32
C GLY A 81 -2.39 13.70 10.56
N CYS A 82 -1.24 13.30 10.02
CA CYS A 82 -0.37 14.20 9.26
C CYS A 82 -0.62 14.16 7.74
N GLY A 83 -1.59 13.35 7.29
CA GLY A 83 -2.04 13.30 5.91
C GLY A 83 -1.80 11.96 5.24
N ASP A 84 -1.98 11.94 3.92
CA ASP A 84 -1.95 10.69 3.16
C ASP A 84 -0.54 10.09 3.04
N THR A 85 -0.47 8.78 3.18
CA THR A 85 0.69 7.98 2.77
C THR A 85 0.40 7.33 1.42
N VAL A 86 1.07 7.79 0.37
CA VAL A 86 0.95 7.28 -0.99
C VAL A 86 2.13 6.36 -1.29
N VAL A 87 1.86 5.12 -1.68
CA VAL A 87 2.87 4.20 -2.21
C VAL A 87 2.63 4.07 -3.71
N ASN A 88 3.61 4.54 -4.49
CA ASN A 88 3.53 4.65 -5.94
C ASN A 88 4.50 3.67 -6.60
N GLY A 89 3.98 2.72 -7.38
CA GLY A 89 4.77 1.71 -8.08
C GLY A 89 5.57 2.22 -9.29
N GLY A 90 5.45 3.50 -9.65
CA GLY A 90 6.25 4.16 -10.70
C GLY A 90 5.96 3.72 -12.14
N GLY A 91 4.93 2.92 -12.36
CA GLY A 91 4.52 2.40 -13.67
C GLY A 91 5.40 1.27 -14.20
N VAL A 92 6.25 0.69 -13.35
CA VAL A 92 7.27 -0.29 -13.75
C VAL A 92 7.04 -1.70 -13.21
N SER A 93 6.34 -1.85 -12.08
CA SER A 93 6.05 -3.14 -11.44
C SER A 93 4.85 -3.01 -10.50
N TYR A 94 4.61 -4.04 -9.68
CA TYR A 94 3.59 -4.02 -8.63
C TYR A 94 3.91 -2.96 -7.57
N VAL A 95 2.91 -2.44 -6.87
CA VAL A 95 3.19 -1.60 -5.68
C VAL A 95 3.54 -2.49 -4.49
N PHE A 96 2.75 -3.54 -4.25
CA PHE A 96 3.00 -4.53 -3.20
C PHE A 96 2.98 -5.96 -3.76
N GLN A 97 3.96 -6.77 -3.37
CA GLN A 97 3.93 -8.22 -3.54
C GLN A 97 4.01 -8.90 -2.17
N ILE A 98 3.04 -9.74 -1.84
CA ILE A 98 2.96 -10.45 -0.57
C ILE A 98 2.90 -11.95 -0.81
N THR A 99 3.74 -12.72 -0.10
CA THR A 99 3.74 -14.19 -0.12
C THR A 99 3.76 -14.79 1.29
N GLY A 100 2.98 -15.85 1.50
CA GLY A 100 3.15 -16.82 2.59
C GLY A 100 2.52 -16.50 3.95
N ASN A 101 2.43 -15.23 4.37
CA ASN A 101 1.96 -14.86 5.72
C ASN A 101 0.84 -13.81 5.70
N THR A 102 0.34 -13.47 6.89
CA THR A 102 -0.72 -12.47 7.07
C THR A 102 -0.15 -11.06 7.08
N VAL A 103 -0.65 -10.18 6.22
CA VAL A 103 -0.23 -8.77 6.14
C VAL A 103 -1.44 -7.86 6.20
N THR A 104 -1.37 -6.83 7.03
CA THR A 104 -2.36 -5.75 7.06
C THR A 104 -1.77 -4.50 6.40
N LEU A 105 -2.47 -3.95 5.42
CA LEU A 105 -2.14 -2.68 4.77
C LEU A 105 -3.21 -1.67 5.17
N GLN A 106 -2.86 -0.70 6.01
CA GLN A 106 -3.84 0.22 6.60
C GLN A 106 -3.52 1.70 6.40
N ARG A 107 -4.56 2.49 6.11
CA ARG A 107 -4.44 3.94 5.86
C ARG A 107 -3.43 4.28 4.76
N LEU A 108 -3.45 3.51 3.67
CA LEU A 108 -2.55 3.70 2.53
C LEU A 108 -3.30 4.08 1.26
N LYS A 109 -2.60 4.80 0.38
CA LYS A 109 -2.99 5.03 -1.02
C LYS A 109 -2.03 4.29 -1.93
N VAL A 110 -2.50 3.23 -2.57
CA VAL A 110 -1.70 2.30 -3.41
C VAL A 110 -1.96 2.61 -4.88
N THR A 111 -0.97 3.13 -5.60
CA THR A 111 -1.17 3.65 -6.97
C THR A 111 0.01 3.42 -7.89
N GLY A 112 -0.21 3.61 -9.19
CA GLY A 112 0.86 3.69 -10.19
C GLY A 112 1.61 2.39 -10.38
N GLY A 113 1.06 1.26 -9.96
CA GLY A 113 1.61 -0.05 -10.29
C GLY A 113 1.31 -0.45 -11.73
N ASN A 114 2.23 -1.17 -12.36
CA ASN A 114 2.09 -1.75 -13.69
C ASN A 114 2.88 -3.06 -13.80
N HIS A 115 2.19 -4.19 -13.67
CA HIS A 115 2.83 -5.51 -13.66
C HIS A 115 1.99 -6.54 -14.43
N GLY A 116 2.57 -7.67 -14.85
CA GLY A 116 1.80 -8.70 -15.57
C GLY A 116 0.66 -9.33 -14.75
N LEU A 117 0.80 -9.36 -13.42
CA LEU A 117 -0.16 -9.94 -12.47
C LEU A 117 -0.26 -9.04 -11.24
N GLY A 118 -1.37 -8.31 -11.07
CA GLY A 118 -1.58 -7.41 -9.93
C GLY A 118 -0.76 -6.14 -10.06
N GLY A 119 -1.37 -5.08 -10.59
CA GLY A 119 -0.71 -3.77 -10.71
C GLY A 119 -0.51 -3.13 -9.34
N GLY A 120 -1.58 -2.95 -8.59
CA GLY A 120 -1.49 -2.44 -7.22
C GLY A 120 -0.89 -3.49 -6.28
N ILE A 121 -1.63 -4.57 -6.07
CA ILE A 121 -1.31 -5.58 -5.06
C ILE A 121 -1.28 -6.98 -5.67
N ARG A 122 -0.18 -7.69 -5.47
CA ARG A 122 -0.02 -9.09 -5.88
C ARG A 122 0.01 -9.97 -4.65
N VAL A 123 -1.10 -10.68 -4.42
CA VAL A 123 -1.28 -11.61 -3.29
C VAL A 123 -1.00 -13.03 -3.76
N LEU A 124 0.12 -13.60 -3.32
CA LEU A 124 0.61 -14.91 -3.75
C LEU A 124 0.31 -16.01 -2.72
N SER A 125 0.55 -17.26 -3.11
CA SER A 125 0.21 -18.46 -2.33
C SER A 125 0.61 -18.34 -0.85
N GLY A 126 -0.33 -18.69 0.03
CA GLY A 126 -0.19 -18.63 1.48
C GLY A 126 -0.37 -17.25 2.09
N ALA A 127 -0.44 -16.18 1.29
CA ALA A 127 -0.65 -14.84 1.83
C ALA A 127 -2.13 -14.57 2.16
N ASN A 128 -2.37 -13.97 3.32
CA ASN A 128 -3.66 -13.43 3.72
C ASN A 128 -3.52 -11.92 3.93
N VAL A 129 -4.06 -11.12 3.01
CA VAL A 129 -3.89 -9.67 3.03
C VAL A 129 -5.19 -9.00 3.46
N THR A 130 -5.13 -8.09 4.42
CA THR A 130 -6.25 -7.23 4.80
C THR A 130 -5.95 -5.80 4.40
N LEU A 131 -6.87 -5.16 3.66
CA LEU A 131 -6.87 -3.73 3.42
C LEU A 131 -7.80 -3.08 4.44
N GLU A 132 -7.28 -2.12 5.20
CA GLU A 132 -8.05 -1.41 6.22
C GLU A 132 -7.92 0.10 6.02
N HIS A 133 -9.01 0.78 5.62
CA HIS A 133 -8.97 2.21 5.29
C HIS A 133 -7.95 2.53 4.19
N THR A 134 -7.79 1.59 3.26
CA THR A 134 -6.81 1.66 2.18
C THR A 134 -7.50 1.76 0.83
N SER A 135 -6.96 2.62 -0.04
CA SER A 135 -7.41 2.81 -1.41
C SER A 135 -6.39 2.24 -2.39
N VAL A 136 -6.84 1.41 -3.33
CA VAL A 136 -6.02 0.86 -4.42
C VAL A 136 -6.55 1.38 -5.75
N PHE A 137 -5.80 2.28 -6.39
CA PHE A 137 -6.32 3.01 -7.55
C PHE A 137 -5.28 3.35 -8.59
N SER A 138 -5.74 3.59 -9.82
CA SER A 138 -4.88 4.00 -10.93
C SER A 138 -3.67 3.09 -11.13
N ASN A 139 -3.90 1.79 -10.97
CA ASN A 139 -2.94 0.75 -11.27
C ASN A 139 -3.32 0.05 -12.59
N SER A 140 -2.32 -0.51 -13.26
CA SER A 140 -2.45 -1.22 -14.53
C SER A 140 -1.90 -2.63 -14.42
N SER A 141 -2.48 -3.60 -15.14
CA SER A 141 -1.91 -4.95 -15.22
C SER A 141 -2.31 -5.70 -16.48
N GLY A 142 -1.68 -6.85 -16.74
CA GLY A 142 -2.28 -7.87 -17.60
C GLY A 142 -3.54 -8.45 -16.96
N TYR A 143 -3.42 -8.88 -15.70
CA TYR A 143 -4.51 -9.48 -14.93
C TYR A 143 -4.60 -8.85 -13.55
N GLY A 144 -5.75 -8.31 -13.19
CA GLY A 144 -5.92 -7.69 -11.87
C GLY A 144 -5.28 -6.31 -11.82
N GLY A 145 -5.88 -5.29 -12.44
CA GLY A 145 -5.32 -3.93 -12.47
C GLY A 145 -5.02 -3.43 -11.06
N GLY A 146 -6.02 -3.48 -10.18
CA GLY A 146 -5.87 -3.15 -8.76
C GLY A 146 -5.19 -4.27 -7.97
N ALA A 147 -5.71 -5.50 -8.05
CA ALA A 147 -5.12 -6.63 -7.35
C ALA A 147 -5.21 -7.98 -8.09
N TYR A 148 -4.25 -8.85 -7.85
CA TYR A 148 -4.26 -10.25 -8.27
C TYR A 148 -4.16 -11.15 -7.05
N ILE A 149 -5.07 -12.13 -6.93
CA ILE A 149 -5.13 -13.09 -5.84
C ILE A 149 -4.87 -14.49 -6.39
N ALA A 150 -3.70 -15.05 -6.10
CA ALA A 150 -3.33 -16.41 -6.50
C ALA A 150 -4.19 -17.47 -5.78
N SER A 151 -4.13 -18.71 -6.27
CA SER A 151 -4.68 -19.87 -5.56
C SER A 151 -4.05 -19.98 -4.16
N ASN A 152 -4.86 -20.40 -3.18
CA ASN A 152 -4.46 -20.47 -1.75
C ASN A 152 -4.00 -19.12 -1.16
N ALA A 153 -4.54 -18.02 -1.66
CA ALA A 153 -4.31 -16.69 -1.13
C ALA A 153 -5.64 -15.96 -0.89
N GLN A 154 -5.63 -14.97 0.00
CA GLN A 154 -6.82 -14.20 0.35
C GLN A 154 -6.56 -12.70 0.36
N LEU A 155 -7.52 -11.93 -0.15
CA LEU A 155 -7.63 -10.48 0.06
C LEU A 155 -8.94 -10.17 0.77
N THR A 156 -8.86 -9.43 1.86
CA THR A 156 -9.99 -8.96 2.65
C THR A 156 -10.05 -7.44 2.61
N LEU A 157 -11.23 -6.88 2.33
CA LEU A 157 -11.49 -5.44 2.40
C LEU A 157 -12.20 -5.10 3.70
N ASN A 158 -11.68 -4.08 4.38
CA ASN A 158 -12.28 -3.43 5.55
C ASN A 158 -12.28 -1.90 5.38
N GLN A 159 -13.44 -1.32 5.09
CA GLN A 159 -13.64 0.10 4.77
C GLN A 159 -12.62 0.58 3.72
N SER A 160 -12.51 -0.18 2.64
CA SER A 160 -11.45 -0.07 1.64
C SER A 160 -12.00 -0.06 0.22
N SER A 161 -11.33 0.64 -0.69
CA SER A 161 -11.80 0.77 -2.06
C SER A 161 -10.76 0.38 -3.10
N ILE A 162 -11.18 -0.35 -4.14
CA ILE A 162 -10.35 -0.68 -5.31
C ILE A 162 -10.99 -0.06 -6.55
N TYR A 163 -10.43 1.02 -7.08
CA TYR A 163 -11.11 1.81 -8.11
C TYR A 163 -10.20 2.40 -9.19
N ASN A 164 -10.75 2.71 -10.36
CA ASN A 164 -10.01 3.32 -11.48
C ASN A 164 -8.74 2.55 -11.84
N ASN A 165 -8.76 1.23 -11.75
CA ASN A 165 -7.69 0.37 -12.19
C ASN A 165 -8.03 -0.26 -13.54
N THR A 166 -6.99 -0.57 -14.31
CA THR A 166 -7.12 -1.09 -15.67
C THR A 166 -6.38 -2.41 -15.80
N ALA A 167 -6.99 -3.40 -16.45
CA ALA A 167 -6.30 -4.60 -16.89
C ALA A 167 -6.37 -4.71 -18.42
N THR A 168 -5.32 -5.21 -19.06
CA THR A 168 -5.30 -5.41 -20.52
C THR A 168 -5.86 -6.76 -20.94
N ILE A 169 -6.15 -7.66 -20.00
CA ILE A 169 -6.72 -8.99 -20.29
C ILE A 169 -7.99 -9.24 -19.48
N ASP A 170 -7.92 -9.26 -18.15
CA ASP A 170 -9.05 -9.62 -17.27
C ASP A 170 -8.91 -9.04 -15.85
N GLY A 171 -10.04 -8.78 -15.20
CA GLY A 171 -10.12 -8.28 -13.83
C GLY A 171 -9.55 -6.87 -13.68
N GLY A 172 -10.23 -5.86 -14.24
CA GLY A 172 -9.78 -4.46 -14.15
C GLY A 172 -9.50 -4.04 -12.71
N GLY A 173 -10.42 -4.38 -11.79
CA GLY A 173 -10.26 -4.17 -10.36
C GLY A 173 -9.43 -5.27 -9.74
N VAL A 174 -9.97 -6.49 -9.70
CA VAL A 174 -9.32 -7.64 -9.05
C VAL A 174 -9.46 -8.89 -9.91
N ARG A 175 -8.36 -9.63 -10.10
CA ARG A 175 -8.40 -11.01 -10.62
C ARG A 175 -8.28 -12.00 -9.48
N VAL A 176 -9.27 -12.89 -9.35
CA VAL A 176 -9.38 -13.82 -8.21
C VAL A 176 -9.21 -15.27 -8.66
N TRP A 177 -8.18 -15.95 -8.15
CA TRP A 177 -8.05 -17.43 -8.15
C TRP A 177 -8.18 -18.02 -6.74
N GLY A 178 -7.81 -17.24 -5.72
CA GLY A 178 -8.02 -17.58 -4.31
C GLY A 178 -9.36 -17.03 -3.79
N THR A 179 -9.32 -16.27 -2.69
CA THR A 179 -10.51 -15.71 -2.04
C THR A 179 -10.44 -14.19 -1.98
N LEU A 180 -11.54 -13.53 -2.37
CA LEU A 180 -11.78 -12.11 -2.11
C LEU A 180 -12.97 -12.00 -1.16
N THR A 181 -12.85 -11.19 -0.11
CA THR A 181 -13.93 -10.97 0.86
C THR A 181 -13.99 -9.49 1.23
N ALA A 182 -15.20 -8.98 1.46
CA ALA A 182 -15.42 -7.68 2.11
C ALA A 182 -16.19 -7.94 3.41
N ASN A 183 -15.67 -7.43 4.53
CA ASN A 183 -16.21 -7.71 5.87
C ASN A 183 -17.13 -6.59 6.40
N ASP A 184 -17.48 -5.62 5.56
CA ASP A 184 -18.25 -4.44 5.90
C ASP A 184 -19.17 -4.03 4.73
N ASN A 185 -19.86 -2.89 4.87
CA ASN A 185 -20.71 -2.30 3.82
C ASN A 185 -20.14 -1.00 3.22
N ASP A 186 -18.96 -0.58 3.67
CA ASP A 186 -18.27 0.66 3.27
C ASP A 186 -17.19 0.40 2.20
N SER A 187 -16.83 -0.86 1.97
CA SER A 187 -15.85 -1.29 0.98
C SER A 187 -16.48 -1.37 -0.40
N ASP A 188 -15.73 -0.98 -1.43
CA ASP A 188 -16.23 -0.95 -2.81
C ASP A 188 -15.15 -1.26 -3.86
N ILE A 189 -15.58 -1.81 -5.00
CA ILE A 189 -14.74 -2.07 -6.18
C ILE A 189 -15.47 -1.49 -7.40
N TYR A 190 -15.03 -0.32 -7.88
CA TYR A 190 -15.80 0.45 -8.88
C TYR A 190 -14.91 1.18 -9.91
N GLY A 191 -15.48 1.50 -11.08
CA GLY A 191 -14.79 2.29 -12.11
C GLY A 191 -13.53 1.61 -12.66
N ASN A 192 -13.45 0.28 -12.62
CA ASN A 192 -12.30 -0.46 -13.11
C ASN A 192 -12.60 -1.04 -14.50
N SER A 193 -11.58 -1.19 -15.36
CA SER A 193 -11.79 -1.58 -16.76
C SER A 193 -10.91 -2.77 -17.18
N ALA A 194 -11.48 -3.72 -17.92
CA ALA A 194 -10.74 -4.78 -18.63
C ALA A 194 -11.49 -5.22 -19.90
N PRO A 195 -10.81 -5.73 -20.93
CA PRO A 195 -11.47 -6.21 -22.16
C PRO A 195 -12.46 -7.36 -21.94
N ASN A 196 -12.15 -8.25 -21.00
CA ASN A 196 -13.04 -9.33 -20.58
C ASN A 196 -13.49 -9.03 -19.15
N GLU A 197 -14.69 -8.47 -19.00
CA GLU A 197 -15.19 -8.01 -17.71
C GLU A 197 -15.62 -9.18 -16.81
N ALA A 198 -14.70 -9.72 -16.00
CA ALA A 198 -15.06 -10.39 -14.77
C ALA A 198 -15.01 -9.37 -13.61
N VAL A 199 -16.19 -9.00 -13.12
CA VAL A 199 -16.52 -8.19 -11.93
C VAL A 199 -16.67 -6.67 -12.15
N GLU A 200 -17.73 -6.30 -12.89
CA GLU A 200 -18.59 -5.18 -12.49
C GLU A 200 -19.93 -5.74 -12.00
N LYS A 201 -20.16 -5.75 -10.68
CA LYS A 201 -21.52 -5.66 -10.13
C LYS A 201 -21.51 -4.76 -8.90
N PRO A 202 -22.01 -3.52 -9.01
CA PRO A 202 -22.20 -2.66 -7.85
C PRO A 202 -23.37 -3.16 -7.00
N LEU A 203 -23.33 -2.81 -5.72
CA LEU A 203 -24.30 -3.04 -4.62
C LEU A 203 -24.08 -4.34 -3.82
N PHE A 204 -23.21 -4.21 -2.81
CA PHE A 204 -22.90 -5.22 -1.82
C PHE A 204 -24.13 -5.65 -1.02
N ARG A 205 -24.48 -6.93 -1.18
CA ARG A 205 -24.92 -7.75 -0.05
C ARG A 205 -24.40 -9.17 -0.27
N LYS A 206 -23.31 -9.48 0.42
CA LYS A 206 -22.56 -10.74 0.45
C LYS A 206 -21.92 -11.16 -0.87
N ILE A 207 -20.60 -11.07 -0.96
CA ILE A 207 -19.84 -11.77 -1.99
C ILE A 207 -19.09 -12.94 -1.31
N TYR A 208 -19.69 -14.12 -1.41
CA TYR A 208 -18.96 -15.40 -1.47
C TYR A 208 -18.90 -15.76 -2.96
N ILE A 209 -17.71 -15.86 -3.55
CA ILE A 209 -17.58 -16.40 -4.91
C ILE A 209 -16.79 -17.71 -4.87
N PRO A 210 -17.45 -18.86 -4.70
CA PRO A 210 -16.90 -20.12 -5.14
C PRO A 210 -17.06 -20.19 -6.66
N ASN A 211 -15.95 -20.32 -7.39
CA ASN A 211 -15.89 -20.52 -8.84
C ASN A 211 -16.40 -19.35 -9.72
N VAL A 212 -15.51 -18.42 -10.08
CA VAL A 212 -15.70 -17.61 -11.30
C VAL A 212 -14.71 -18.11 -12.35
N TRP A 213 -15.29 -18.87 -13.29
CA TRP A 213 -14.83 -19.23 -14.63
C TRP A 213 -13.36 -19.66 -14.77
N GLN A 214 -13.16 -20.98 -14.77
CA GLN A 214 -12.08 -21.59 -15.54
C GLN A 214 -12.57 -21.81 -16.98
N PRO A 215 -11.73 -21.62 -18.02
CA PRO A 215 -12.01 -22.22 -19.32
C PRO A 215 -12.07 -23.75 -19.20
#